data_AF-A0A956IKI7-F1
#
_entry.id   AF-A0A956IKI7-F1
#
_cell.length_a   1.000
_cell.length_b   1.000
_cell.length_c   1.000
_cell.angle_alpha   90.00
_cell.angle_beta   90.00
_cell.angle_gamma   90.00
#
_symmetry.space_group_name_H-M   'P 1'
#
loop_
_entity.id
_entity.type
_entity.pdbx_description
1 polymer ?
#
loop_
_entity_poly.entity_id
_entity_poly.type
_entity_poly.pdbx_seq_one_letter_code
_entity_poly.pdbx_strand_id
1 'polypeptide(L)'
;MKRRQILIASVLASGLGAVALWQWARFPPDTTPPGAYMRIARAIADDAPENAFAYLEEEAQHACFTIAGYGREAVAVIDESYPEPDKSEALARYRPYAAPDGPTLFARFVRDRGFGARLRRDLSGIAETEIAGERATIVTVHGTRYAFRLRPNGIWGLTMFTAELLAEQDKLARDLPLIERAAQDYRRGGAETPVSPKPAGSLAP
;
A
#
# COMPACT_ATOMS: atom_id res chain seq x y z
N MET A 1 -60.17 -5.26 24.63
CA MET A 1 -59.29 -4.11 24.30
C MET A 1 -57.79 -4.43 24.38
N LYS A 2 -57.28 -5.19 25.37
CA LYS A 2 -55.83 -5.46 25.56
C LYS A 2 -55.09 -6.16 24.39
N ARG A 3 -55.74 -7.07 23.64
CA ARG A 3 -55.09 -7.80 22.52
C ARG A 3 -54.71 -6.91 21.32
N ARG A 4 -55.46 -5.82 21.08
CA ARG A 4 -55.21 -4.91 19.95
C ARG A 4 -54.02 -3.98 20.21
N GLN A 5 -53.79 -3.61 21.48
CA GLN A 5 -52.63 -2.80 21.89
C GLN A 5 -51.31 -3.59 21.84
N ILE A 6 -51.34 -4.90 22.15
CA ILE A 6 -50.15 -5.76 22.08
C ILE A 6 -49.71 -5.93 20.62
N LEU A 7 -50.63 -6.20 19.68
CA LEU A 7 -50.29 -6.34 18.26
C LEU A 7 -49.70 -5.07 17.63
N ILE A 8 -50.19 -3.88 18.02
CA ILE A 8 -49.67 -2.60 17.51
C ILE A 8 -48.26 -2.33 18.04
N ALA A 9 -47.98 -2.63 19.31
CA ALA A 9 -46.65 -2.48 19.90
C ALA A 9 -45.62 -3.42 19.25
N SER A 10 -46.02 -4.66 18.93
CA SER A 10 -45.14 -5.64 18.25
C SER A 10 -44.76 -5.21 16.84
N VAL A 11 -45.71 -4.66 16.06
CA VAL A 11 -45.45 -4.18 14.70
C VAL A 11 -44.56 -2.94 14.68
N LEU A 12 -44.76 -2.01 15.62
CA LEU A 12 -43.90 -0.82 15.77
C LEU A 12 -42.46 -1.18 16.18
N ALA A 13 -42.30 -2.12 17.12
CA ALA A 13 -40.97 -2.60 17.53
C ALA A 13 -40.24 -3.34 16.38
N SER A 14 -40.97 -4.14 15.59
CA SER A 14 -40.42 -4.86 14.43
C SER A 14 -40.05 -3.91 13.28
N GLY A 15 -40.87 -2.88 13.04
CA GLY A 15 -40.61 -1.86 12.02
C GLY A 15 -39.39 -1.00 12.34
N LEU A 16 -39.22 -0.59 13.61
CA LEU A 16 -38.03 0.17 14.04
C LEU A 16 -36.75 -0.68 13.98
N GLY A 17 -36.83 -1.96 14.37
CA GLY A 17 -35.71 -2.90 14.25
C GLY A 17 -35.29 -3.12 12.79
N ALA A 18 -36.26 -3.27 11.89
CA ALA A 18 -36.00 -3.44 10.46
C ALA A 18 -35.40 -2.18 9.80
N VAL A 19 -35.85 -0.98 10.18
CA VAL A 19 -35.28 0.28 9.68
C VAL A 19 -33.86 0.51 10.20
N ALA A 20 -33.60 0.23 11.48
CA ALA A 20 -32.25 0.30 12.05
C ALA A 20 -31.30 -0.70 11.38
N LEU A 21 -31.73 -1.96 11.20
CA LEU A 21 -30.96 -2.98 10.46
C LEU A 21 -30.73 -2.58 9.01
N TRP A 22 -31.71 -1.98 8.34
CA TRP A 22 -31.59 -1.56 6.95
C TRP A 22 -30.66 -0.35 6.78
N GLN A 23 -30.68 0.60 7.72
CA GLN A 23 -29.72 1.70 7.74
C GLN A 23 -28.31 1.22 8.09
N TRP A 24 -28.18 0.24 8.98
CA TRP A 24 -26.90 -0.40 9.30
C TRP A 24 -26.36 -1.25 8.13
N ALA A 25 -27.26 -1.85 7.35
CA ALA A 25 -26.91 -2.63 6.16
C ALA A 25 -26.49 -1.77 4.97
N ARG A 26 -26.82 -0.46 4.95
CA ARG A 26 -26.32 0.46 3.93
C ARG A 26 -24.95 0.97 4.33
N PHE A 27 -23.91 0.50 3.63
CA PHE A 27 -22.59 1.13 3.68
C PHE A 27 -22.74 2.65 3.50
N PRO A 28 -22.14 3.47 4.37
CA PRO A 28 -22.12 4.91 4.16
C PRO A 28 -21.49 5.24 2.79
N PRO A 29 -21.88 6.37 2.17
CA PRO A 29 -21.26 6.81 0.91
C PRO A 29 -19.73 6.90 1.04
N ASP A 30 -18.99 6.53 0.00
CA ASP A 30 -17.51 6.62 -0.07
C ASP A 30 -17.01 8.06 0.05
N THR A 31 -17.87 9.02 -0.22
CA THR A 31 -17.62 10.45 -0.07
C THR A 31 -17.68 10.93 1.39
N THR A 32 -17.94 10.04 2.34
CA THR A 32 -17.92 10.34 3.78
C THR A 32 -16.72 9.68 4.46
N PRO A 33 -16.13 10.27 5.52
CA PRO A 33 -15.03 9.63 6.24
C PRO A 33 -15.39 8.23 6.79
N PRO A 34 -16.59 8.01 7.38
CA PRO A 34 -17.02 6.68 7.80
C PRO A 34 -17.09 5.67 6.64
N GLY A 35 -17.60 6.09 5.48
CA GLY A 35 -17.72 5.21 4.32
C GLY A 35 -16.36 4.79 3.75
N ALA A 36 -15.40 5.72 3.68
CA ALA A 36 -14.02 5.41 3.31
C ALA A 36 -13.37 4.45 4.33
N TYR A 37 -13.50 4.74 5.62
CA TYR A 37 -12.99 3.88 6.69
C TYR A 37 -13.54 2.45 6.59
N MET A 38 -14.85 2.29 6.42
CA MET A 38 -15.47 0.97 6.35
C MET A 38 -14.99 0.16 5.15
N ARG A 39 -14.65 0.80 4.03
CA ARG A 39 -14.12 0.11 2.85
C ARG A 39 -12.67 -0.30 3.03
N ILE A 40 -11.86 0.52 3.69
CA ILE A 40 -10.52 0.11 4.14
C ILE A 40 -10.65 -1.07 5.10
N ALA A 41 -11.51 -0.96 6.11
CA ALA A 41 -11.68 -2.02 7.09
C ALA A 41 -12.12 -3.35 6.47
N ARG A 42 -13.07 -3.29 5.55
CA ARG A 42 -13.49 -4.45 4.76
C ARG A 42 -12.35 -5.03 3.92
N ALA A 43 -11.64 -4.20 3.15
CA ALA A 43 -10.52 -4.65 2.31
C ALA A 43 -9.43 -5.35 3.13
N ILE A 44 -9.13 -4.86 4.33
CA ILE A 44 -8.16 -5.46 5.24
C ILE A 44 -8.68 -6.76 5.88
N ALA A 45 -9.97 -6.82 6.23
CA ALA A 45 -10.62 -8.02 6.75
C ALA A 45 -10.69 -9.15 5.71
N ASP A 46 -10.93 -8.80 4.45
CA ASP A 46 -11.00 -9.72 3.31
C ASP A 46 -9.60 -10.14 2.79
N ASP A 47 -8.51 -9.73 3.47
CA ASP A 47 -7.10 -9.91 3.07
C ASP A 47 -6.76 -9.42 1.65
N ALA A 48 -7.51 -8.42 1.18
CA ALA A 48 -7.38 -7.78 -0.13
C ALA A 48 -7.02 -6.28 0.02
N PRO A 49 -5.86 -5.93 0.60
CA PRO A 49 -5.44 -4.54 0.85
C PRO A 49 -5.37 -3.67 -0.41
N GLU A 50 -5.17 -4.25 -1.59
CA GLU A 50 -5.27 -3.55 -2.87
C GLU A 50 -6.62 -2.82 -3.05
N ASN A 51 -7.71 -3.36 -2.49
CA ASN A 51 -9.03 -2.73 -2.56
C ASN A 51 -9.15 -1.49 -1.65
N ALA A 52 -8.25 -1.32 -0.69
CA ALA A 52 -8.15 -0.11 0.14
C ALA A 52 -7.41 1.03 -0.59
N PHE A 53 -6.69 0.75 -1.68
CA PHE A 53 -5.78 1.70 -2.32
C PHE A 53 -6.46 3.01 -2.72
N ALA A 54 -7.69 2.96 -3.24
CA ALA A 54 -8.45 4.15 -3.64
C ALA A 54 -8.76 5.10 -2.46
N TYR A 55 -8.75 4.58 -1.23
CA TYR A 55 -9.03 5.29 0.02
C TYR A 55 -7.76 5.67 0.77
N LEU A 56 -6.59 5.61 0.13
CA LEU A 56 -5.38 6.25 0.62
C LEU A 56 -5.39 7.75 0.30
N GLU A 57 -4.59 8.52 1.02
CA GLU A 57 -4.27 9.90 0.64
C GLU A 57 -3.65 9.93 -0.78
N GLU A 58 -3.85 11.04 -1.51
CA GLU A 58 -3.43 11.14 -2.91
C GLU A 58 -1.91 10.98 -3.07
N GLU A 59 -1.14 11.65 -2.22
CA GLU A 59 0.32 11.58 -2.18
C GLU A 59 0.82 10.14 -1.96
N ALA A 60 0.13 9.36 -1.11
CA ALA A 60 0.46 7.95 -0.90
C ALA A 60 0.20 7.11 -2.16
N GLN A 61 -0.87 7.39 -2.91
CA GLN A 61 -1.16 6.70 -4.17
C GLN A 61 -0.09 7.00 -5.22
N HIS A 62 0.26 8.28 -5.40
CA HIS A 62 1.32 8.71 -6.31
C HIS A 62 2.68 8.12 -5.95
N ALA A 63 3.02 8.09 -4.66
CA ALA A 63 4.26 7.47 -4.18
C ALA A 63 4.32 5.98 -4.57
N CYS A 64 3.23 5.22 -4.39
CA CYS A 64 3.19 3.82 -4.77
C CYS A 64 3.42 3.60 -6.28
N PHE A 65 2.79 4.39 -7.14
CA PHE A 65 3.03 4.30 -8.59
C PHE A 65 4.48 4.65 -8.95
N THR A 66 5.04 5.66 -8.28
CA THR A 66 6.41 6.11 -8.54
C THR A 66 7.45 5.08 -8.10
N ILE A 67 7.30 4.51 -6.89
CA ILE A 67 8.16 3.42 -6.39
C ILE A 67 8.08 2.21 -7.34
N ALA A 68 6.89 1.83 -7.79
CA ALA A 68 6.73 0.72 -8.74
C ALA A 68 7.44 1.00 -10.07
N GLY A 69 7.37 2.25 -10.56
CA GLY A 69 8.12 2.72 -11.72
C GLY A 69 9.63 2.56 -11.55
N TYR A 70 10.20 3.18 -10.51
CA TYR A 70 11.62 3.10 -10.22
C TYR A 70 12.10 1.67 -9.97
N GLY A 71 11.30 0.85 -9.29
CA GLY A 71 11.62 -0.56 -9.05
C GLY A 71 11.76 -1.37 -10.33
N ARG A 72 10.84 -1.18 -11.30
CA ARG A 72 10.93 -1.86 -12.60
C ARG A 72 12.13 -1.41 -13.41
N GLU A 73 12.41 -0.11 -13.42
CA GLU A 73 13.56 0.46 -14.11
C GLU A 73 14.88 -0.05 -13.51
N ALA A 74 15.01 -0.01 -12.19
CA ALA A 74 16.16 -0.58 -11.48
C ALA A 74 16.37 -2.05 -11.81
N VAL A 75 15.31 -2.87 -11.75
CA VAL A 75 15.38 -4.30 -12.09
C VAL A 75 15.82 -4.52 -13.54
N ALA A 76 15.30 -3.74 -14.49
CA ALA A 76 15.69 -3.86 -15.89
C ALA A 76 17.18 -3.52 -16.11
N VAL A 77 17.65 -2.42 -15.52
CA VAL A 77 19.06 -2.00 -15.61
C VAL A 77 20.00 -3.04 -14.99
N ILE A 78 19.65 -3.56 -13.81
CA ILE A 78 20.44 -4.59 -13.13
C ILE A 78 20.48 -5.89 -13.96
N ASP A 79 19.33 -6.35 -14.44
CA ASP A 79 19.22 -7.59 -15.21
C ASP A 79 20.02 -7.52 -16.52
N GLU A 80 20.03 -6.36 -17.18
CA GLU A 80 20.78 -6.15 -18.42
C GLU A 80 22.29 -6.06 -18.19
N SER A 81 22.73 -5.29 -17.17
CA SER A 81 24.11 -4.80 -17.14
C SER A 81 25.01 -5.38 -16.04
N TYR A 82 24.46 -5.96 -14.97
CA TYR A 82 25.28 -6.42 -13.85
C TYR A 82 25.87 -7.81 -14.16
N PRO A 83 27.13 -8.11 -13.75
CA PRO A 83 27.66 -9.47 -13.79
C PRO A 83 27.22 -10.28 -12.56
N GLU A 84 27.40 -11.60 -12.59
CA GLU A 84 27.28 -12.42 -11.37
C GLU A 84 28.57 -12.31 -10.53
N PRO A 85 28.48 -12.30 -9.18
CA PRO A 85 27.29 -12.54 -8.36
C PRO A 85 26.44 -11.28 -8.05
N ASP A 86 26.93 -10.09 -8.39
CA ASP A 86 26.32 -8.82 -7.98
C ASP A 86 24.89 -8.62 -8.53
N LYS A 87 24.61 -9.16 -9.73
CA LYS A 87 23.27 -9.17 -10.32
C LYS A 87 22.28 -9.86 -9.38
N SER A 88 22.57 -11.08 -8.94
CA SER A 88 21.64 -11.85 -8.12
C SER A 88 21.34 -11.15 -6.78
N GLU A 89 22.35 -10.57 -6.14
CA GLU A 89 22.18 -9.80 -4.90
C GLU A 89 21.32 -8.54 -5.12
N ALA A 90 21.65 -7.76 -6.15
CA ALA A 90 20.95 -6.53 -6.46
C ALA A 90 19.49 -6.80 -6.87
N LEU A 91 19.23 -7.83 -7.68
CA LEU A 91 17.87 -8.23 -8.05
C LEU A 91 17.06 -8.68 -6.84
N ALA A 92 17.65 -9.43 -5.90
CA ALA A 92 16.96 -9.81 -4.67
C ALA A 92 16.50 -8.58 -3.86
N ARG A 93 17.31 -7.51 -3.86
CA ARG A 93 17.01 -6.24 -3.20
C ARG A 93 15.92 -5.41 -3.89
N TYR A 94 15.95 -5.31 -5.22
CA TYR A 94 15.07 -4.38 -5.97
C TYR A 94 13.81 -5.01 -6.57
N ARG A 95 13.80 -6.33 -6.84
CA ARG A 95 12.58 -7.04 -7.29
C ARG A 95 11.37 -6.78 -6.40
N PRO A 96 11.51 -6.59 -5.07
CA PRO A 96 10.37 -6.27 -4.24
C PRO A 96 9.56 -5.04 -4.66
N TYR A 97 10.25 -4.04 -5.22
CA TYR A 97 9.67 -2.78 -5.64
C TYR A 97 9.14 -2.80 -7.08
N ALA A 98 9.53 -3.78 -7.91
CA ALA A 98 9.11 -3.91 -9.31
C ALA A 98 7.69 -4.48 -9.46
N ALA A 99 6.73 -3.97 -8.67
CA ALA A 99 5.33 -4.36 -8.78
C ALA A 99 4.73 -3.91 -10.13
N PRO A 100 3.68 -4.59 -10.63
CA PRO A 100 2.99 -4.18 -11.86
C PRO A 100 2.37 -2.78 -11.77
N ASP A 101 1.78 -2.44 -10.61
CA ASP A 101 1.08 -1.18 -10.37
C ASP A 101 1.16 -0.73 -8.90
N GLY A 102 0.62 0.47 -8.62
CA GLY A 102 0.58 1.06 -7.29
C GLY A 102 -0.24 0.26 -6.26
N PRO A 103 -1.47 -0.21 -6.57
CA PRO A 103 -2.25 -1.08 -5.68
C PRO A 103 -1.51 -2.36 -5.28
N THR A 104 -0.86 -3.04 -6.22
CA THR A 104 -0.09 -4.26 -5.94
C THR A 104 1.10 -3.98 -5.05
N LEU A 105 1.82 -2.87 -5.30
CA LEU A 105 2.90 -2.43 -4.43
C LEU A 105 2.40 -2.12 -3.01
N PHE A 106 1.29 -1.37 -2.88
CA PHE A 106 0.71 -1.07 -1.58
C PHE A 106 0.32 -2.33 -0.82
N ALA A 107 -0.37 -3.26 -1.49
CA ALA A 107 -0.77 -4.54 -0.93
C ALA A 107 0.43 -5.32 -0.38
N ARG A 108 1.56 -5.30 -1.10
CA ARG A 108 2.82 -5.87 -0.62
C ARG A 108 3.35 -5.14 0.61
N PHE A 109 3.42 -3.82 0.59
CA PHE A 109 3.86 -3.02 1.73
C PHE A 109 3.05 -3.32 3.00
N VAL A 110 1.73 -3.47 2.86
CA VAL A 110 0.84 -3.81 3.96
C VAL A 110 1.19 -5.18 4.55
N ARG A 111 1.53 -6.16 3.71
CA ARG A 111 1.89 -7.53 4.13
C ARG A 111 3.30 -7.59 4.73
N ASP A 112 4.29 -7.01 4.05
CA ASP A 112 5.71 -7.15 4.39
C ASP A 112 6.10 -6.31 5.63
N ARG A 113 5.44 -5.18 5.87
CA ARG A 113 5.78 -4.26 6.98
C ARG A 113 4.89 -4.40 8.21
N GLY A 114 4.07 -5.44 8.26
CA GLY A 114 3.21 -5.73 9.41
C GLY A 114 2.02 -4.78 9.57
N PHE A 115 1.77 -3.86 8.62
CA PHE A 115 0.60 -2.98 8.69
C PHE A 115 -0.71 -3.76 8.63
N GLY A 116 -0.78 -4.84 7.84
CA GLY A 116 -1.98 -5.66 7.75
C GLY A 116 -2.33 -6.28 9.10
N ALA A 117 -1.33 -6.83 9.80
CA ALA A 117 -1.53 -7.40 11.13
C ALA A 117 -1.96 -6.35 12.17
N ARG A 118 -1.35 -5.16 12.13
CA ARG A 118 -1.71 -4.03 12.99
C ARG A 118 -3.14 -3.55 12.70
N LEU A 119 -3.46 -3.28 11.44
CA LEU A 119 -4.78 -2.82 11.03
C LEU A 119 -5.86 -3.86 11.37
N ARG A 120 -5.66 -5.14 11.11
CA ARG A 120 -6.65 -6.18 11.47
C ARG A 120 -6.95 -6.22 12.97
N ARG A 121 -5.98 -5.89 13.82
CA ARG A 121 -6.15 -5.83 15.29
C ARG A 121 -6.88 -4.57 15.73
N ASP A 122 -6.50 -3.43 15.14
CA ASP A 122 -6.88 -2.10 15.61
C ASP A 122 -8.20 -1.62 14.98
N LEU A 123 -8.49 -2.05 13.75
CA LEU A 123 -9.73 -1.73 13.05
C LEU A 123 -10.92 -2.40 13.74
N SER A 124 -11.93 -1.60 14.06
CA SER A 124 -13.14 -2.04 14.74
C SER A 124 -14.28 -1.08 14.37
N GLY A 125 -15.43 -1.18 15.05
CA GLY A 125 -16.52 -0.23 14.83
C GLY A 125 -16.09 1.23 15.02
N ILE A 126 -16.78 2.15 14.36
CA ILE A 126 -16.57 3.59 14.56
C ILE A 126 -17.30 3.99 15.85
N ALA A 127 -16.58 4.59 16.80
CA ALA A 127 -17.17 5.21 17.99
C ALA A 127 -17.51 6.68 17.75
N GLU A 128 -16.59 7.40 17.10
CA GLU A 128 -16.72 8.83 16.88
C GLU A 128 -16.09 9.23 15.54
N THR A 129 -16.64 10.27 14.92
CA THR A 129 -16.09 10.89 13.71
C THR A 129 -16.00 12.39 13.94
N GLU A 130 -14.78 12.90 14.01
CA GLU A 130 -14.50 14.32 14.11
C GLU A 130 -14.17 14.86 12.72
N ILE A 131 -14.88 15.87 12.23
CA ILE A 131 -14.61 16.50 10.93
C ILE A 131 -14.28 17.98 11.14
N ALA A 132 -13.14 18.41 10.61
CA ALA A 132 -12.66 19.78 10.66
C ALA A 132 -12.18 20.21 9.26
N GLY A 133 -13.08 20.82 8.49
CA GLY A 133 -12.81 21.20 7.10
C GLY A 133 -12.47 19.99 6.23
N GLU A 134 -11.26 19.99 5.66
CA GLU A 134 -10.74 18.92 4.80
C GLU A 134 -10.04 17.80 5.58
N ARG A 135 -10.12 17.81 6.91
CA ARG A 135 -9.53 16.78 7.78
C ARG A 135 -10.63 16.07 8.55
N ALA A 136 -10.47 14.76 8.72
CA ALA A 136 -11.34 13.98 9.58
C ALA A 136 -10.51 13.03 10.45
N THR A 137 -11.02 12.72 11.63
CA THR A 137 -10.50 11.67 12.49
C THR A 137 -11.60 10.68 12.79
N ILE A 138 -11.35 9.41 12.46
CA ILE A 138 -12.19 8.30 12.90
C ILE A 138 -11.60 7.76 14.20
N VAL A 139 -12.38 7.77 15.27
CA VAL A 139 -12.07 7.09 16.52
C VAL A 139 -12.81 5.77 16.52
N THR A 140 -12.07 4.68 16.66
CA THR A 140 -12.65 3.34 16.77
C THR A 140 -13.21 3.07 18.17
N VAL A 141 -14.04 2.04 18.33
CA VAL A 141 -14.55 1.58 19.64
C VAL A 141 -13.45 1.19 20.63
N HIS A 142 -12.27 0.83 20.14
CA HIS A 142 -11.08 0.56 20.97
C HIS A 142 -10.20 1.81 21.21
N GLY A 143 -10.63 2.99 20.76
CA GLY A 143 -9.92 4.25 20.99
C GLY A 143 -8.81 4.57 19.99
N THR A 144 -8.52 3.69 19.02
CA THR A 144 -7.55 3.97 17.96
C THR A 144 -8.06 5.10 17.07
N ARG A 145 -7.20 6.08 16.76
CA ARG A 145 -7.50 7.25 15.93
C ARG A 145 -6.87 7.11 14.55
N TYR A 146 -7.69 7.21 13.51
CA TYR A 146 -7.25 7.22 12.11
C TYR A 146 -7.52 8.56 11.47
N ALA A 147 -6.47 9.22 10.99
CA ALA A 147 -6.58 10.50 10.33
C ALA A 147 -6.85 10.33 8.83
N PHE A 148 -7.79 11.13 8.33
CA PHE A 148 -8.18 11.19 6.93
C PHE A 148 -8.06 12.62 6.41
N ARG A 149 -7.75 12.76 5.12
CA ARG A 149 -7.80 14.02 4.38
C ARG A 149 -8.76 13.91 3.20
N LEU A 150 -9.57 14.94 2.98
CA LEU A 150 -10.43 15.06 1.82
C LEU A 150 -9.57 15.27 0.57
N ARG A 151 -9.81 14.47 -0.47
CA ARG A 151 -9.10 14.57 -1.74
C ARG A 151 -9.90 15.41 -2.76
N PRO A 152 -9.26 15.92 -3.83
CA PRO A 152 -9.94 16.66 -4.89
C PRO A 152 -11.10 15.90 -5.57
N ASN A 153 -11.06 14.56 -5.59
CA ASN A 153 -12.11 13.71 -6.13
C ASN A 153 -13.32 13.51 -5.19
N GLY A 154 -13.32 14.14 -4.00
CA GLY A 154 -14.39 14.05 -3.01
C GLY A 154 -14.34 12.80 -2.12
N ILE A 155 -13.31 11.96 -2.22
CA ILE A 155 -13.13 10.78 -1.37
C ILE A 155 -12.15 11.10 -0.23
N TRP A 156 -12.37 10.49 0.93
CA TRP A 156 -11.48 10.62 2.08
C TRP A 156 -10.33 9.61 2.01
N GLY A 157 -9.10 10.12 2.09
CA GLY A 157 -7.88 9.32 2.05
C GLY A 157 -7.25 9.16 3.44
N LEU A 158 -6.94 7.92 3.82
CA LEU A 158 -6.20 7.58 5.04
C LEU A 158 -4.74 8.03 4.92
N THR A 159 -4.26 8.80 5.91
CA THR A 159 -2.95 9.47 5.84
C THR A 159 -1.81 8.71 6.50
N MET A 160 -2.10 7.62 7.23
CA MET A 160 -1.09 6.96 8.08
C MET A 160 0.09 6.34 7.33
N PHE A 161 -0.07 6.08 6.02
CA PHE A 161 0.97 5.48 5.18
C PHE A 161 1.80 6.49 4.41
N THR A 162 1.34 7.75 4.34
CA THR A 162 1.87 8.75 3.41
C THR A 162 3.36 9.03 3.67
N ALA A 163 3.73 9.29 4.92
CA ALA A 163 5.12 9.62 5.26
C ALA A 163 6.10 8.49 4.91
N GLU A 164 5.69 7.23 5.12
CA GLU A 164 6.55 6.08 4.87
C GLU A 164 6.68 5.76 3.38
N LEU A 165 5.57 5.85 2.64
CA LEU A 165 5.61 5.68 1.18
C LEU A 165 6.41 6.79 0.51
N LEU A 166 6.30 8.04 0.95
CA LEU A 166 7.16 9.12 0.46
C LEU A 166 8.63 8.88 0.79
N ALA A 167 8.95 8.39 1.99
CA ALA A 167 10.33 8.08 2.36
C ALA A 167 10.94 6.96 1.48
N GLU A 168 10.16 5.94 1.12
CA GLU A 168 10.60 4.89 0.19
C GLU A 168 10.72 5.37 -1.24
N GLN A 169 9.81 6.24 -1.69
CA GLN A 169 9.93 6.91 -2.98
C GLN A 169 11.24 7.69 -3.05
N ASP A 170 11.54 8.52 -2.05
CA ASP A 170 12.76 9.31 -1.98
C ASP A 170 14.02 8.44 -1.93
N LYS A 171 13.95 7.30 -1.24
CA LYS A 171 15.03 6.31 -1.22
C LYS A 171 15.29 5.76 -2.61
N LEU A 172 14.26 5.26 -3.31
CA LEU A 172 14.44 4.71 -4.65
C LEU A 172 14.86 5.76 -5.68
N ALA A 173 14.37 6.99 -5.55
CA ALA A 173 14.79 8.11 -6.38
C ALA A 173 16.30 8.39 -6.27
N ARG A 174 16.89 8.17 -5.09
CA ARG A 174 18.35 8.30 -4.87
C ARG A 174 19.12 7.07 -5.33
N ASP A 175 18.55 5.88 -5.16
CA ASP A 175 19.21 4.61 -5.51
C ASP A 175 19.34 4.44 -7.03
N LEU A 176 18.29 4.79 -7.80
CA LEU A 176 18.25 4.52 -9.23
C LEU A 176 19.44 5.12 -10.01
N PRO A 177 19.82 6.40 -9.85
CA PRO A 177 21.01 6.96 -10.51
C PRO A 177 22.32 6.26 -10.12
N LEU A 178 22.42 5.70 -8.91
CA LEU A 178 23.60 4.94 -8.49
C LEU A 178 23.64 3.57 -9.19
N ILE A 179 22.47 2.93 -9.33
CA ILE A 179 22.33 1.66 -10.06
C ILE A 179 22.73 1.84 -11.52
N GLU A 180 22.26 2.91 -12.17
CA GLU A 180 22.59 3.25 -13.55
C GLU A 180 24.08 3.54 -13.74
N ARG A 181 24.70 4.26 -12.80
CA ARG A 181 26.15 4.52 -12.85
C ARG A 181 26.95 3.22 -12.73
N ALA A 182 26.62 2.37 -11.77
CA ALA A 182 27.26 1.07 -11.63
C ALA A 182 27.06 0.19 -12.87
N ALA A 183 25.86 0.19 -13.48
CA ALA A 183 25.61 -0.48 -14.76
C ALA A 183 26.50 0.04 -15.90
N GLN A 184 26.73 1.36 -15.98
CA GLN A 184 27.66 1.93 -16.96
C GLN A 184 29.10 1.46 -16.72
N ASP A 185 29.53 1.40 -15.46
CA ASP A 185 30.87 0.94 -15.10
C ASP A 185 31.07 -0.55 -15.42
N TYR A 186 30.07 -1.41 -15.14
CA TYR A 186 30.10 -2.82 -15.57
C TYR A 186 30.15 -2.98 -17.08
N ARG A 187 29.38 -2.17 -17.83
CA ARG A 187 29.43 -2.20 -19.31
C ARG A 187 30.80 -1.80 -19.86
N ARG A 188 31.48 -0.83 -19.22
CA ARG A 188 32.85 -0.42 -19.59
C ARG A 188 33.88 -1.49 -19.21
N GLY A 189 33.82 -2.02 -17.99
CA GLY A 189 34.75 -3.04 -17.51
C GLY A 189 34.58 -4.39 -18.20
N GLY A 190 33.36 -4.76 -18.58
CA GLY A 190 33.07 -5.96 -19.37
C GLY A 190 33.64 -5.90 -20.80
N ALA A 191 33.93 -4.71 -21.33
CA ALA A 191 34.63 -4.54 -22.60
C ALA A 191 36.14 -4.81 -22.50
N GLU A 192 36.70 -4.76 -21.29
CA GLU A 192 38.08 -5.15 -20.99
C GLU A 192 38.12 -6.53 -20.32
N THR A 193 37.77 -7.59 -21.06
CA THR A 193 38.20 -8.92 -20.60
C THR A 193 39.73 -8.99 -20.74
N PRO A 194 40.50 -9.16 -19.66
CA PRO A 194 41.94 -9.34 -19.77
C PRO A 194 42.18 -10.66 -20.52
N VAL A 195 42.87 -10.59 -21.66
CA VAL A 195 43.45 -11.77 -22.30
C VAL A 195 44.33 -12.43 -21.24
N SER A 196 43.89 -13.59 -20.72
CA SER A 196 44.73 -14.42 -19.87
C SER A 196 46.10 -14.57 -20.54
N PRO A 197 47.21 -14.20 -19.88
CA PRO A 197 48.52 -14.38 -20.48
C PRO A 197 48.70 -15.87 -20.75
N LYS A 198 48.86 -16.20 -22.03
CA LYS A 198 49.24 -17.52 -22.54
C LYS A 198 50.36 -18.08 -21.65
N PRO A 199 50.21 -19.28 -21.07
CA PRO A 199 51.26 -19.83 -20.20
C PRO A 199 52.55 -19.94 -21.00
N ALA A 200 53.59 -19.26 -20.52
CA ALA A 200 54.93 -19.35 -21.07
C ALA A 200 55.37 -20.81 -21.04
N GLY A 201 55.93 -21.26 -22.16
CA GLY A 201 56.23 -22.65 -22.45
C GLY A 201 56.98 -23.37 -21.32
N SER A 202 56.52 -24.59 -21.07
CA SER A 202 57.28 -25.67 -20.44
C SER A 202 58.65 -25.81 -21.11
N LEU A 203 59.71 -25.35 -20.44
CA LEU A 203 61.06 -25.84 -20.66
C LEU A 203 61.15 -27.21 -19.99
N ALA A 204 61.15 -28.26 -20.80
CA ALA A 204 61.52 -29.61 -20.38
C ALA A 204 63.06 -29.70 -20.21
N PRO A 205 63.55 -30.55 -19.29
CA PRO A 205 64.98 -30.83 -19.14
C PRO A 205 65.55 -31.66 -20.29
#